data_AF-A0A5C5W5K7-F1
#
_entry.id   AF-A0A5C5W5K7-F1
#
_cell.length_a   1.000
_cell.length_b   1.000
_cell.length_c   1.000
_cell.angle_alpha   90.00
_cell.angle_beta   90.00
_cell.angle_gamma   90.00
#
_symmetry.space_group_name_H-M   'P 1'
#
loop_
_entity.id
_entity.type
_entity.pdbx_description
1 polymer ?
#
loop_
_entity_poly.entity_id
_entity_poly.type
_entity_poly.pdbx_seq_one_letter_code
_entity_poly.pdbx_strand_id
1 'polypeptide(L)' 'MKKKDVEIGGIYTAKVSNTLTTVRIERTNYYGGWDATNLATGRRIHIHSAQRLRGPVTPKREATIDQVVTSLHTE' A
#
# COMPACT_ATOMS: atom_id res chain seq x y z
N MET A 1 -12.44 7.71 2.66
CA MET A 1 -11.92 6.62 3.50
C MET A 1 -12.36 6.85 4.95
N LYS A 2 -13.07 5.91 5.56
CA LYS A 2 -13.38 5.92 7.00
C LYS A 2 -12.35 5.10 7.77
N LYS A 3 -12.27 5.28 9.09
CA LYS A 3 -11.32 4.55 9.95
C LYS A 3 -11.41 3.02 9.79
N LYS A 4 -12.62 2.51 9.53
CA LYS A 4 -12.92 1.08 9.35
C LYS A 4 -12.50 0.51 7.99
N ASP A 5 -12.25 1.36 6.99
CA ASP A 5 -11.86 0.92 5.64
C ASP A 5 -10.34 0.76 5.50
N VAL A 6 -9.57 1.12 6.52
CA VAL A 6 -8.10 1.06 6.52
C VAL A 6 -7.64 -0.21 7.21
N GLU A 7 -7.08 -1.11 6.43
CA GLU A 7 -6.56 -2.41 6.84
C GLU A 7 -5.05 -2.33 7.10
N ILE A 8 -4.61 -2.94 8.20
CA ILE A 8 -3.18 -3.05 8.53
C ILE A 8 -2.53 -4.02 7.56
N GLY A 9 -1.39 -3.62 7.00
CA GLY A 9 -0.72 -4.36 5.92
C GLY A 9 -1.21 -3.97 4.53
N GLY A 10 -2.36 -3.29 4.43
CA GLY A 10 -2.91 -2.79 3.18
C GLY A 10 -2.07 -1.68 2.56
N ILE A 11 -2.12 -1.58 1.24
CA ILE A 11 -1.42 -0.58 0.44
C ILE A 11 -2.42 0.46 -0.05
N TYR A 12 -2.08 1.73 0.12
CA TYR A 12 -2.96 2.85 -0.18
C TYR A 12 -2.21 3.94 -0.95
N THR A 13 -2.94 4.77 -1.69
CA THR A 13 -2.37 5.97 -2.31
C THR A 13 -2.65 7.18 -1.43
N ALA A 14 -1.58 7.88 -1.05
CA ALA A 14 -1.63 9.09 -0.26
C ALA A 14 -0.99 10.26 -1.02
N LYS A 15 -1.53 11.47 -0.87
CA LYS A 15 -0.85 12.68 -1.35
C LYS A 15 0.12 13.16 -0.29
N VAL A 16 1.42 13.05 -0.54
CA VAL A 16 2.51 13.53 0.32
C VAL A 16 3.22 14.68 -0.39
N SER A 17 3.22 15.87 0.20
CA SER A 17 3.92 17.07 -0.31
C SER A 17 3.77 17.27 -1.82
N ASN A 18 2.53 17.28 -2.29
CA ASN A 18 2.12 17.43 -3.69
C ASN A 18 2.27 16.21 -4.62
N THR A 19 2.87 15.12 -4.15
CA THR A 19 3.05 13.90 -4.94
C THR A 19 2.08 12.81 -4.48
N LEU A 20 1.44 12.13 -5.43
CA LEU A 20 0.70 10.90 -5.13
C LEU A 20 1.68 9.75 -4.99
N THR A 21 1.67 9.10 -3.84
CA THR A 21 2.62 8.05 -3.52
C THR A 21 1.92 6.87 -2.86
N THR A 22 2.53 5.71 -3.02
CA THR A 22 2.03 4.45 -2.50
C THR A 22 2.60 4.22 -1.10
N VAL A 23 1.72 3.99 -0.15
CA VAL A 23 2.06 3.87 1.27
C VAL A 23 1.47 2.57 1.80
N ARG A 24 2.25 1.83 2.58
CA ARG A 24 1.79 0.62 3.25
C ARG A 24 1.49 0.95 4.70
N ILE A 25 0.30 0.62 5.16
CA ILE A 25 -0.09 0.81 6.57
C ILE A 25 0.59 -0.28 7.39
N GLU A 26 1.45 0.10 8.34
CA GLU A 26 2.13 -0.84 9.22
C GLU A 26 1.38 -1.03 10.54
N ARG A 27 0.78 0.05 11.05
CA ARG A 27 0.04 0.03 12.31
C ARG A 27 -1.07 1.07 12.32
N THR A 28 -2.18 0.74 12.96
CA THR A 28 -3.20 1.72 13.34
C THR A 28 -2.92 2.22 14.76
N ASN A 29 -3.07 3.53 14.99
CA ASN A 29 -2.96 4.10 16.33
C ASN A 29 -4.36 4.20 16.96
N TYR A 30 -4.48 3.75 18.22
CA TYR A 30 -5.72 3.80 18.98
C TYR A 30 -6.26 5.23 19.11
N TYR A 31 -5.37 6.19 19.35
CA TYR A 31 -5.67 7.62 19.50
C TYR A 31 -6.08 8.31 18.18
N GLY A 32 -5.94 7.61 17.05
CA GLY A 32 -6.23 8.13 15.71
C GLY A 32 -4.98 8.18 14.84
N GLY A 33 -5.19 8.06 13.53
CA GLY A 33 -4.12 8.02 12.54
C GLY A 33 -3.53 6.62 12.30
N TRP A 34 -2.59 6.57 11.38
CA TRP A 34 -1.92 5.35 10.94
C TRP A 34 -0.45 5.61 10.67
N ASP A 35 0.39 4.71 11.15
CA ASP A 35 1.79 4.68 10.76
C ASP A 35 1.92 3.89 9.46
N ALA A 36 2.52 4.54 8.47
CA ALA A 36 2.67 3.99 7.13
C ALA A 36 4.10 4.13 6.65
N THR A 37 4.55 3.20 5.84
CA THR A 37 5.82 3.32 5.13
C THR A 37 5.55 3.68 3.67
N ASN A 38 6.16 4.76 3.21
CA ASN A 38 6.13 5.14 1.80
C ASN A 38 7.01 4.17 1.02
N LEU A 39 6.39 3.41 0.10
CA LEU A 39 7.09 2.41 -0.71
C LEU A 39 7.91 3.03 -1.84
N ALA A 40 7.60 4.27 -2.26
CA ALA A 40 8.35 4.98 -3.29
C ALA A 40 9.68 5.56 -2.77
N THR A 41 9.74 5.94 -1.49
CA THR A 41 10.94 6.57 -0.89
C THR A 41 11.57 5.76 0.23
N GLY A 42 10.91 4.70 0.72
CA GLY A 42 11.33 3.92 1.88
C GLY A 42 11.20 4.63 3.22
N ARG A 43 10.57 5.81 3.26
CA ARG A 43 10.46 6.62 4.48
C ARG A 43 9.19 6.29 5.25
N ARG A 44 9.31 6.17 6.57
CA ARG A 44 8.15 6.10 7.48
C ARG A 44 7.47 7.46 7.54
N ILE A 45 6.15 7.45 7.40
CA ILE A 45 5.29 8.63 7.43
C ILE A 45 4.11 8.38 8.38
N HIS A 46 3.67 9.45 9.04
CA HIS A 46 2.51 9.39 9.91
C HIS A 46 1.29 10.02 9.22
N ILE A 47 0.21 9.25 9.11
CA ILE A 47 -1.03 9.67 8.46
C ILE A 47 -2.04 10.01 9.54
N HIS A 48 -2.17 11.30 9.87
CA HIS A 48 -3.13 11.78 10.87
C HIS A 48 -4.61 11.60 10.48
N SER A 49 -4.93 11.55 9.18
CA SER A 49 -6.30 11.41 8.72
C SER A 49 -6.41 10.56 7.45
N ALA A 50 -7.37 9.64 7.45
CA ALA A 50 -7.73 8.81 6.30
C ALA A 50 -8.23 9.65 5.12
N GLN A 51 -8.62 10.91 5.34
CA GLN A 51 -9.05 11.82 4.28
C GLN A 51 -7.91 12.17 3.30
N ARG A 52 -6.65 11.98 3.72
CA ARG A 52 -5.47 12.08 2.84
C ARG A 52 -5.23 10.84 1.98
N LEU A 53 -5.88 9.72 2.32
CA LEU A 53 -5.85 8.49 1.52
C LEU A 53 -6.91 8.61 0.43
N ARG A 54 -6.48 8.48 -0.83
CA ARG A 54 -7.36 8.58 -1.99
C ARG A 54 -8.14 7.29 -2.25
N GLY A 55 -7.51 6.14 -1.99
CA GLY A 55 -8.13 4.84 -2.13
C GLY A 55 -7.15 3.71 -1.78
N PRO A 56 -7.66 2.49 -1.54
CA PRO A 56 -6.82 1.30 -1.52
C PRO A 56 -6.21 1.15 -2.91
N VAL A 57 -4.89 0.97 -2.94
CA VAL A 57 -4.25 0.44 -4.13
C VAL A 57 -4.44 -1.05 -4.00
N THR A 58 -5.52 -1.58 -4.60
CA THR A 58 -5.51 -2.99 -4.95
C THR A 58 -4.28 -3.16 -5.84
N PRO A 59 -3.24 -3.92 -5.43
CA PRO A 59 -2.26 -4.33 -6.40
C PRO A 59 -3.07 -5.07 -7.44
N LYS A 60 -3.15 -4.49 -8.65
CA LYS A 60 -3.78 -5.16 -9.78
C LYS A 60 -3.04 -6.49 -9.85
N ARG A 61 -3.69 -7.57 -9.43
CA ARG A 61 -3.17 -8.92 -9.53
C ARG A 61 -3.30 -9.30 -11.00
N GLU A 62 -2.44 -8.69 -11.81
CA GLU A 62 -2.33 -8.85 -13.25
C GLU A 62 -0.93 -8.28 -13.56
N ALA A 63 0.15 -9.04 -13.72
CA ALA A 63 0.32 -10.44 -14.09
C ALA A 63 1.54 -11.03 -13.36
N THR A 64 1.90 -12.28 -13.67
CA THR A 64 3.09 -13.02 -13.18
C THR A 64 2.82 -13.96 -12.00
N ILE A 65 1.81 -14.80 -12.13
CA ILE A 65 2.02 -16.25 -11.95
C ILE A 65 1.53 -16.92 -13.24
N ASP A 66 2.26 -16.71 -14.34
CA ASP A 66 2.08 -17.47 -15.59
C ASP A 66 3.36 -17.52 -16.46
N GLN A 67 4.51 -17.02 -15.98
CA GLN A 67 5.75 -16.93 -16.80
C GLN A 67 6.98 -17.61 -16.17
N VAL A 68 6.82 -18.48 -15.17
CA VAL A 68 7.97 -19.25 -14.61
C VAL A 68 7.77 -20.77 -14.64
N VAL A 69 6.82 -21.26 -15.43
CA VAL A 69 6.76 -22.69 -15.81
C VAL A 69 6.99 -22.84 -17.32
N THR A 70 8.10 -22.29 -17.81
CA THR A 70 8.69 -22.75 -19.06
C THR A 70 10.07 -23.32 -18.73
N SER A 71 10.34 -24.51 -19.28
CA SER A 71 11.67 -25.14 -19.43
C SER A 71 12.17 -26.00 -18.27
N LEU A 72 11.58 -27.19 -18.07
CA LEU A 72 12.28 -28.40 -17.61
C LEU A 72 11.46 -29.65 -17.99
N HIS A 73 11.31 -29.88 -19.30
CA HIS A 73 11.26 -31.23 -19.86
C HIS A 73 12.11 -31.19 -21.12
N THR A 74 13.40 -31.43 -20.90
CA THR A 74 14.36 -31.90 -21.89
C THR A 74 14.27 -33.42 -21.91
N GLU A 75 14.27 -33.96 -23.14
CA GLU A 75 14.41 -35.37 -23.55
C GLU A 75 13.20 -36.29 -23.45
#